data_AF-A0AAU9TR26-F1
#
_entry.id   AF-A0AAU9TR26-F1
#
_cell.length_a   1.000
_cell.length_b   1.000
_cell.length_c   1.000
_cell.angle_alpha   90.00
_cell.angle_beta   90.00
_cell.angle_gamma   90.00
#
_symmetry.space_group_name_H-M   'P 1'
#
loop_
_entity.id
_entity.type
_entity.pdbx_description
1 polymer ?
#
loop_
_entity_poly.entity_id
_entity_poly.type
_entity_poly.pdbx_seq_one_letter_code
_entity_poly.pdbx_strand_id
1 'polypeptide(L)'
;MFVIMIVVASTIEPIKYAAEEERNLNAEAALTGLYVMSIILVLMFLAKFCFDLLFIYGVVMERANIIRAYFIMFVVFLLLSMFTFFLNASHYNAGTISMEVFYIGLNVYAILLSNSFYKLLNTREEV
;
A
#
# COMPACT_ATOMS: atom_id res chain seq x y z
N MET A 1 -1.98 2.90 -9.15
CA MET A 1 -1.67 2.28 -7.84
C MET A 1 -1.78 0.76 -7.87
N PHE A 2 -2.91 0.20 -8.29
CA PHE A 2 -3.17 -1.25 -8.30
C PHE A 2 -2.11 -2.06 -9.06
N VAL A 3 -1.71 -1.62 -10.26
CA VAL A 3 -0.71 -2.33 -11.10
C VAL A 3 0.68 -2.39 -10.47
N ILE A 4 1.18 -1.28 -9.90
CA ILE A 4 2.51 -1.23 -9.26
C ILE A 4 2.53 -2.08 -7.99
N MET A 5 1.42 -2.11 -7.26
CA MET A 5 1.24 -2.93 -6.07
C MET A 5 1.14 -4.43 -6.39
N ILE A 6 0.46 -4.80 -7.49
CA ILE A 6 0.49 -6.18 -8.01
C ILE A 6 1.91 -6.59 -8.38
N VAL A 7 2.65 -5.70 -9.06
CA VAL A 7 4.06 -5.96 -9.41
C VAL A 7 4.89 -6.18 -8.14
N VAL A 8 4.76 -5.33 -7.11
CA VAL A 8 5.46 -5.52 -5.82
C VAL A 8 5.07 -6.84 -5.16
N ALA A 9 3.78 -7.18 -5.10
CA ALA A 9 3.30 -8.47 -4.57
C ALA A 9 3.88 -9.67 -5.34
N SER A 10 3.95 -9.59 -6.66
CA SER A 10 4.58 -10.63 -7.50
C SER A 10 6.10 -10.68 -7.39
N THR A 11 6.76 -9.62 -6.89
CA THR A 11 8.21 -9.63 -6.63
C THR A 11 8.60 -10.17 -5.26
N ILE A 12 7.63 -10.56 -4.41
CA ILE A 12 7.91 -11.26 -3.14
C ILE A 12 8.23 -12.76 -3.41
N GLU A 13 7.72 -13.31 -4.51
CA GLU A 13 8.01 -14.68 -4.99
C GLU A 13 9.51 -15.00 -5.12
N PRO A 14 10.37 -14.18 -5.78
CA PRO A 14 11.80 -14.46 -5.89
C PRO A 14 12.57 -14.51 -4.57
N ILE A 15 12.10 -13.86 -3.50
CA ILE A 15 12.73 -13.93 -2.16
C ILE A 15 12.51 -15.32 -1.53
N LYS A 16 11.41 -15.99 -1.89
CA LYS A 16 11.02 -17.31 -1.39
C LYS A 16 11.85 -18.45 -1.99
N TYR A 17 12.20 -18.34 -3.28
CA TYR A 17 13.07 -19.31 -3.96
C TYR A 17 14.49 -19.35 -3.40
N ALA A 18 14.99 -18.23 -2.85
CA ALA A 18 16.29 -18.19 -2.17
C ALA A 18 16.30 -18.92 -0.81
N ALA A 19 15.13 -19.24 -0.25
CA ALA A 19 14.97 -19.95 1.02
C ALA A 19 14.58 -21.43 0.85
N GLU A 20 14.57 -21.95 -0.39
CA GLU A 20 13.88 -23.18 -0.78
C GLU A 20 14.80 -24.40 -1.01
N GLU A 21 16.01 -24.41 -0.45
CA GLU A 21 17.00 -25.46 -0.73
C GLU A 21 16.92 -26.73 0.17
N GLU A 22 15.93 -26.86 1.06
CA GLU A 22 15.70 -28.10 1.83
C GLU A 22 14.28 -28.68 1.64
N ARG A 23 14.17 -29.70 0.79
CA ARG A 23 12.94 -30.47 0.53
C ARG A 23 12.50 -31.28 1.76
N ASN A 24 11.31 -30.98 2.28
CA ASN A 24 10.41 -31.84 3.09
C ASN A 24 9.05 -31.13 3.22
N LEU A 25 8.05 -31.69 3.95
CA LEU A 25 6.67 -31.17 4.20
C LEU A 25 6.51 -29.63 4.31
N ASN A 26 7.57 -28.93 4.70
CA ASN A 26 7.72 -27.47 4.63
C ASN A 26 7.44 -26.87 3.24
N ALA A 27 7.72 -27.57 2.14
CA ALA A 27 7.48 -27.08 0.78
C ALA A 27 5.97 -26.97 0.46
N GLU A 28 5.17 -27.92 0.92
CA GLU A 28 3.71 -27.92 0.73
C GLU A 28 3.03 -26.89 1.64
N ALA A 29 3.52 -26.76 2.88
CA ALA A 29 3.14 -25.68 3.79
C ALA A 29 3.52 -24.30 3.24
N ALA A 30 4.70 -24.17 2.62
CA ALA A 30 5.16 -22.92 2.00
C ALA A 30 4.35 -22.56 0.75
N LEU A 31 3.92 -23.54 -0.07
CA LEU A 31 3.02 -23.31 -1.21
C LEU A 31 1.64 -22.84 -0.73
N THR A 32 1.09 -23.48 0.29
CA THR A 32 -0.19 -23.09 0.88
C THR A 32 -0.10 -21.69 1.48
N GLY A 33 0.98 -21.40 2.22
CA GLY A 33 1.27 -20.08 2.77
C GLY A 33 1.40 -18.99 1.71
N LEU A 34 2.05 -19.30 0.58
CA LEU A 34 2.14 -18.38 -0.56
C LEU A 34 0.76 -18.08 -1.15
N TYR A 35 -0.07 -19.10 -1.35
CA TYR A 35 -1.41 -18.93 -1.89
C TYR A 35 -2.27 -18.04 -0.98
N VAL A 36 -2.19 -18.26 0.34
CA VAL A 36 -2.87 -17.45 1.35
C VAL A 36 -2.34 -16.01 1.36
N MET A 37 -1.01 -15.80 1.32
CA MET A 37 -0.43 -14.46 1.23
C MET A 37 -0.87 -13.72 -0.04
N SER A 38 -0.89 -14.39 -1.19
CA SER A 38 -1.35 -13.79 -2.45
C SER A 38 -2.82 -13.38 -2.38
N ILE A 39 -3.70 -14.22 -1.80
CA ILE A 39 -5.11 -13.87 -1.58
C ILE A 39 -5.24 -12.65 -0.66
N ILE A 40 -4.51 -12.64 0.46
CA ILE A 40 -4.53 -11.51 1.41
C ILE A 40 -4.08 -10.23 0.72
N LEU A 41 -3.01 -10.27 -0.09
CA LEU A 41 -2.51 -9.12 -0.84
C LEU A 41 -3.53 -8.60 -1.85
N VAL A 42 -4.19 -9.49 -2.59
CA VAL A 42 -5.27 -9.12 -3.53
C VAL A 42 -6.43 -8.45 -2.79
N LEU A 43 -6.87 -9.00 -1.66
CA LEU A 43 -7.92 -8.40 -0.83
C LEU A 43 -7.50 -7.04 -0.28
N MET A 44 -6.26 -6.89 0.16
CA MET A 44 -5.72 -5.63 0.68
C MET A 44 -5.67 -4.55 -0.41
N PHE A 45 -5.30 -4.91 -1.65
CA PHE A 45 -5.33 -3.99 -2.78
C PHE A 45 -6.74 -3.65 -3.23
N LEU A 46 -7.67 -4.60 -3.17
CA LEU A 46 -9.09 -4.36 -3.46
C LEU A 46 -9.67 -3.37 -2.45
N ALA A 47 -9.41 -3.58 -1.15
CA ALA A 47 -9.83 -2.66 -0.10
C ALA A 47 -9.24 -1.26 -0.34
N LYS A 48 -7.95 -1.17 -0.68
CA LYS A 48 -7.31 0.11 -1.03
C LYS A 48 -8.00 0.80 -2.21
N PHE A 49 -8.29 0.06 -3.27
CA PHE A 49 -9.00 0.59 -4.44
C PHE A 49 -10.38 1.13 -4.08
N CYS A 50 -11.13 0.43 -3.22
CA CYS A 50 -12.40 0.93 -2.70
C CYS A 50 -12.23 2.24 -1.91
N PHE A 51 -11.19 2.36 -1.09
CA PHE A 51 -10.90 3.61 -0.38
C PHE A 51 -10.53 4.75 -1.33
N ASP A 52 -9.77 4.48 -2.40
CA ASP A 52 -9.45 5.48 -3.42
C ASP A 52 -10.72 5.97 -4.15
N LEU A 53 -11.67 5.07 -4.42
CA LEU A 53 -12.99 5.45 -4.96
C LEU A 53 -13.80 6.28 -3.97
N LEU A 54 -13.78 5.94 -2.67
CA LEU A 54 -14.42 6.73 -1.62
C LEU A 54 -13.81 8.13 -1.51
N PHE A 55 -12.49 8.26 -1.72
CA PHE A 55 -11.83 9.56 -1.78
C PHE A 55 -12.33 10.39 -2.96
N ILE A 56 -12.37 9.82 -4.17
CA ILE A 56 -12.90 10.50 -5.35
C ILE A 56 -14.35 10.93 -5.11
N TYR A 57 -15.17 10.06 -4.54
CA TYR A 57 -16.55 10.37 -4.16
C TYR A 57 -16.61 11.52 -3.14
N GLY A 58 -15.76 11.51 -2.12
CA GLY A 58 -15.65 12.57 -1.12
C GLY A 58 -15.26 13.92 -1.72
N VAL A 59 -14.36 13.92 -2.70
CA VAL A 59 -13.97 15.12 -3.46
C VAL A 59 -15.11 15.63 -4.34
N VAL A 60 -15.79 14.75 -5.09
CA VAL A 60 -16.91 15.12 -5.97
C VAL A 60 -18.11 15.66 -5.19
N MET A 61 -18.41 15.05 -4.03
CA MET A 61 -19.50 15.50 -3.16
C MET A 61 -19.10 16.64 -2.22
N GLU A 62 -17.88 17.18 -2.36
CA GLU A 62 -17.34 18.28 -1.57
C GLU A 62 -17.43 18.04 -0.04
N ARG A 63 -17.39 16.76 0.40
CA ARG A 63 -17.52 16.40 1.83
C ARG A 63 -16.18 16.37 2.53
N ALA A 64 -15.80 17.48 3.17
CA ALA A 64 -14.55 17.63 3.92
C ALA A 64 -14.32 16.51 4.96
N ASN A 65 -15.37 16.03 5.62
CA ASN A 65 -15.27 14.95 6.62
C ASN A 65 -14.78 13.62 6.02
N ILE A 66 -15.19 13.28 4.80
CA ILE A 66 -14.78 12.02 4.13
C ILE A 66 -13.30 12.12 3.74
N ILE A 67 -12.89 13.28 3.22
CA ILE A 67 -11.50 13.55 2.84
C ILE A 67 -10.58 13.51 4.06
N ARG A 68 -11.01 14.08 5.19
CA ARG A 68 -10.28 14.02 6.46
C ARG A 68 -10.11 12.60 6.97
N ALA A 69 -11.16 11.78 6.94
CA ALA A 69 -11.09 10.38 7.35
C ALA A 69 -10.13 9.57 6.45
N TYR A 70 -10.19 9.79 5.13
CA TYR A 70 -9.28 9.19 4.18
C TYR A 70 -7.82 9.58 4.44
N PHE A 71 -7.56 10.87 4.72
CA PHE A 71 -6.22 11.36 5.06
C PHE A 71 -5.62 10.65 6.28
N ILE A 72 -6.38 10.54 7.38
CA ILE A 72 -5.92 9.86 8.61
C ILE A 72 -5.59 8.40 8.31
N MET A 73 -6.46 7.70 7.57
CA MET A 73 -6.23 6.31 7.19
C MET A 73 -4.95 6.18 6.34
N PHE A 74 -4.73 7.04 5.36
CA PHE A 74 -3.54 7.02 4.51
C PHE A 74 -2.24 7.29 5.28
N VAL A 75 -2.27 8.17 6.28
CA VAL A 75 -1.12 8.42 7.17
C VAL A 75 -0.77 7.17 7.98
N VAL A 76 -1.76 6.45 8.51
CA VAL A 76 -1.54 5.19 9.23
C VAL A 76 -0.89 4.15 8.32
N PHE A 77 -1.40 3.99 7.08
CA PHE A 77 -0.80 3.08 6.10
C PHE A 77 0.62 3.46 5.71
N LEU A 78 0.91 4.76 5.55
CA LEU A 78 2.27 5.25 5.26
C LEU A 78 3.24 4.88 6.39
N LEU A 79 2.85 5.13 7.65
CA LEU A 79 3.68 4.82 8.81
C LEU A 79 3.93 3.31 8.91
N LEU A 80 2.89 2.49 8.72
CA LEU A 80 3.02 1.04 8.74
C LEU A 80 3.98 0.54 7.64
N SER A 81 3.85 1.07 6.42
CA SER A 81 4.75 0.76 5.30
C SER A 81 6.20 1.17 5.60
N MET A 82 6.43 2.34 6.19
CA MET A 82 7.77 2.76 6.62
C MET A 82 8.36 1.82 7.68
N PHE A 83 7.59 1.43 8.71
CA PHE A 83 8.07 0.49 9.72
C PHE A 83 8.45 -0.86 9.12
N THR A 84 7.61 -1.42 8.25
CA THR A 84 7.91 -2.68 7.56
C THR A 84 9.15 -2.56 6.68
N PHE A 85 9.33 -1.43 5.99
CA PHE A 85 10.52 -1.16 5.18
C PHE A 85 11.79 -1.14 6.04
N PHE A 86 11.82 -0.37 7.13
CA PHE A 86 13.01 -0.29 7.98
C PHE A 86 13.33 -1.61 8.69
N LEU A 87 12.32 -2.37 9.11
CA LEU A 87 12.52 -3.67 9.75
C LEU A 87 13.09 -4.74 8.81
N ASN A 88 12.75 -4.68 7.53
CA ASN A 88 13.19 -5.68 6.54
C ASN A 88 14.28 -5.17 5.60
N ALA A 89 14.76 -3.93 5.78
CA ALA A 89 15.73 -3.28 4.89
C ALA A 89 17.02 -4.11 4.70
N SER A 90 17.48 -4.80 5.75
CA SER A 90 18.68 -5.65 5.69
C SER A 90 18.51 -6.92 4.86
N HIS A 91 17.27 -7.35 4.62
CA HIS A 91 16.94 -8.56 3.86
C HIS A 91 16.51 -8.27 2.42
N TYR A 92 16.42 -7.00 2.03
CA TYR A 92 15.97 -6.60 0.70
C TYR A 92 17.13 -6.46 -0.28
N ASN A 93 16.90 -6.93 -1.51
CA ASN A 93 17.76 -6.63 -2.65
C ASN A 93 17.53 -5.17 -3.10
N ALA A 94 18.52 -4.57 -3.75
CA ALA A 94 18.50 -3.19 -4.23
C ALA A 94 17.27 -2.86 -5.11
N GLY A 95 16.81 -3.82 -5.93
CA GLY A 95 15.60 -3.67 -6.73
C GLY A 95 14.33 -3.55 -5.87
N THR A 96 14.20 -4.39 -4.84
CA THR A 96 13.08 -4.34 -3.88
C THR A 96 13.08 -3.05 -3.09
N ILE A 97 14.27 -2.61 -2.62
CA ILE A 97 14.43 -1.33 -1.93
C ILE A 97 13.97 -0.17 -2.81
N SER A 98 14.37 -0.15 -4.09
CA SER A 98 14.00 0.91 -5.02
C SER A 98 12.48 0.98 -5.26
N MET A 99 11.82 -0.17 -5.38
CA MET A 99 10.36 -0.26 -5.56
C MET A 99 9.61 0.18 -4.31
N GLU A 100 10.07 -0.22 -3.12
CA GLU A 100 9.48 0.22 -1.84
C GLU A 100 9.64 1.74 -1.64
N VAL A 101 10.81 2.30 -1.93
CA VAL A 101 11.04 3.76 -1.85
C VAL A 101 10.12 4.51 -2.82
N PHE A 102 9.97 4.01 -4.05
CA PHE A 102 9.04 4.58 -5.02
C PHE A 102 7.58 4.50 -4.53
N TYR A 103 7.20 3.37 -3.95
CA TYR A 103 5.88 3.18 -3.34
C TYR A 103 5.63 4.18 -2.21
N ILE A 104 6.57 4.35 -1.29
CA ILE A 104 6.48 5.34 -0.20
C ILE A 104 6.32 6.76 -0.78
N GLY A 105 7.12 7.12 -1.78
CA GLY A 105 7.03 8.42 -2.46
C GLY A 105 5.65 8.69 -3.07
N LEU A 106 5.04 7.69 -3.71
CA LEU A 106 3.67 7.79 -4.23
C LEU A 106 2.63 7.96 -3.13
N ASN A 107 2.78 7.29 -1.98
CA ASN A 107 1.87 7.48 -0.86
C ASN A 107 1.98 8.89 -0.26
N VAL A 108 3.21 9.43 -0.13
CA VAL A 108 3.42 10.83 0.27
C VAL A 108 2.75 11.79 -0.71
N TYR A 109 2.88 11.56 -2.01
CA TYR A 109 2.21 12.36 -3.03
C TYR A 109 0.68 12.33 -2.87
N ALA A 110 0.07 11.16 -2.66
CA ALA A 110 -1.37 11.02 -2.46
C ALA A 110 -1.87 11.77 -1.21
N ILE A 111 -1.08 11.77 -0.14
CA ILE A 111 -1.36 12.51 1.11
C ILE A 111 -1.32 14.02 0.84
N LEU A 112 -0.30 14.51 0.14
CA LEU A 112 -0.18 15.94 -0.20
C LEU A 112 -1.33 16.40 -1.09
N LEU A 113 -1.72 15.59 -2.08
CA LEU A 113 -2.85 15.87 -2.95
C LEU A 113 -4.15 15.95 -2.15
N SER A 114 -4.40 14.99 -1.25
CA SER A 114 -5.59 14.96 -0.39
C SER A 114 -5.65 16.19 0.53
N ASN A 115 -4.51 16.59 1.10
CA ASN A 115 -4.41 17.79 1.94
C ASN A 115 -4.70 19.08 1.14
N SER A 116 -4.21 19.15 -0.10
CA SER A 116 -4.48 20.28 -0.99
C SER A 116 -5.98 20.44 -1.27
N PHE A 117 -6.69 19.34 -1.56
CA PHE A 117 -8.14 19.36 -1.78
C PHE A 117 -8.91 19.72 -0.50
N TYR A 118 -8.50 19.15 0.64
CA TYR A 118 -9.11 19.46 1.93
C TYR A 118 -9.05 20.96 2.25
N LYS A 119 -7.88 21.60 2.06
CA LYS A 119 -7.72 23.05 2.26
C LYS A 119 -8.60 23.86 1.32
N LEU A 120 -8.65 23.50 0.04
CA LEU A 120 -9.45 24.22 -0.96
C LEU A 120 -10.94 24.22 -0.61
N LEU A 121 -11.46 23.07 -0.16
CA LEU A 121 -12.85 22.93 0.26
C LEU A 121 -13.16 23.76 1.50
N ASN A 122 -12.28 23.71 2.51
CA ASN A 122 -12.49 24.45 3.75
C ASN A 122 -12.39 25.97 3.56
N THR A 123 -11.56 26.47 2.62
CA THR A 123 -11.51 27.90 2.28
C THR A 123 -12.74 28.38 1.52
N ARG A 124 -13.46 27.50 0.80
CA ARG A 124 -14.71 27.85 0.11
C ARG A 124 -15.91 27.95 1.04
N GLU A 125 -15.94 27.17 2.12
CA GLU A 125 -17.02 27.24 3.12
C GLU A 125 -16.96 28.51 4.00
N GLU A 126 -15.82 29.21 4.04
CA GLU A 126 -15.61 30.43 4.83
C GLU A 126 -16.02 31.74 4.10
N VAL A 127 -16.55 31.66 2.87
CA VAL A 127 -17.01 32.80 2.04
C VAL A 127 -18.51 32.72 1.79
#